data_AF-A0A842YED2-F1
#
_entry.id   AF-A0A842YED2-F1
#
_cell.length_a   1.000
_cell.length_b   1.000
_cell.length_c   1.000
_cell.angle_alpha   90.00
_cell.angle_beta   90.00
_cell.angle_gamma   90.00
#
_symmetry.space_group_name_H-M   'P 1'
#
loop_
_entity.id
_entity.type
_entity.pdbx_description
1 polymer ?
#
loop_
_entity_poly.entity_id
_entity_poly.type
_entity_poly.pdbx_seq_one_letter_code
_entity_poly.pdbx_strand_id
1 'polypeptide(L)'
;ACKNDESSYSADTEGNWDEFVYHFMSALVGFPWNSDGSTVDADFNNNGYVSMREAFIWAAAMDSRPETPWYNDKDDGIGYNVIQVAFGSGPWSGDNVYLNDPPLP
;
A
#
# COMPACT_ATOMS: atom_id res chain seq x y z
N ALA A 1 -4.95 -6.03 6.22
CA ALA A 1 -3.89 -6.99 6.46
C ALA A 1 -4.11 -8.23 5.61
N CYS A 2 -5.14 -9.05 5.86
CA CYS A 2 -5.32 -10.34 5.15
C CYS A 2 -6.73 -10.58 4.60
N LYS A 3 -6.93 -11.66 3.83
CA LYS A 3 -8.27 -12.13 3.42
C LYS A 3 -9.04 -12.72 4.60
N ASN A 4 -10.34 -12.97 4.41
CA ASN A 4 -11.27 -13.35 5.48
C ASN A 4 -10.97 -14.70 6.19
N ASP A 5 -10.21 -15.59 5.55
CA ASP A 5 -9.78 -16.89 6.07
C ASP A 5 -8.26 -16.97 6.34
N GLU A 6 -7.59 -15.81 6.47
CA GLU A 6 -6.18 -15.71 6.84
C GLU A 6 -6.00 -14.92 8.15
N SER A 7 -4.92 -15.22 8.87
CA SER A 7 -4.48 -14.38 9.99
C SER A 7 -3.63 -13.24 9.47
N SER A 8 -3.66 -12.09 10.16
CA SER A 8 -2.64 -11.08 9.97
C SER A 8 -1.45 -11.29 10.89
N TYR A 9 -0.30 -10.73 10.51
CA TYR A 9 0.98 -10.92 11.15
C TYR A 9 1.54 -9.62 11.68
N SER A 10 2.20 -9.72 12.83
CA SER A 10 3.00 -8.65 13.36
C SER A 10 4.29 -8.49 12.57
N ALA A 11 4.75 -7.25 12.43
CA ALA A 11 6.06 -6.91 11.89
C ALA A 11 7.19 -7.68 12.59
N ASP A 12 8.22 -8.05 11.83
CA ASP A 12 9.34 -8.85 12.34
C ASP A 12 10.45 -7.98 12.93
N THR A 13 10.73 -6.84 12.31
CA THR A 13 11.86 -5.95 12.64
C THR A 13 11.41 -4.52 12.92
N GLU A 14 10.21 -4.15 12.51
CA GLU A 14 9.69 -2.78 12.53
C GLU A 14 8.99 -2.40 13.83
N GLY A 15 8.84 -3.35 14.76
CA GLY A 15 8.28 -3.17 16.09
C GLY A 15 6.91 -3.83 16.28
N ASN A 16 6.11 -3.31 17.21
CA ASN A 16 4.81 -3.89 17.58
C ASN A 16 3.69 -3.38 16.67
N TRP A 17 3.78 -3.65 15.37
CA TRP A 17 2.80 -3.24 14.37
C TRP A 17 2.26 -4.45 13.61
N ASP A 18 1.10 -4.30 12.98
CA ASP A 18 0.66 -5.18 11.90
C ASP A 18 1.47 -4.81 10.65
N GLU A 19 2.16 -5.79 10.07
CA GLU A 19 3.25 -5.57 9.11
C GLU A 19 2.79 -4.84 7.85
N PHE A 20 1.76 -5.38 7.18
CA PHE A 20 1.15 -4.74 6.03
C PHE A 20 0.68 -3.32 6.34
N VAL A 21 -0.04 -3.14 7.46
CA VAL A 21 -0.58 -1.82 7.83
C VAL A 21 0.54 -0.83 8.12
N TYR A 22 1.64 -1.27 8.74
CA TYR A 22 2.81 -0.43 8.98
C TYR A 22 3.41 0.08 7.67
N HIS A 23 3.67 -0.81 6.71
CA HIS A 23 4.24 -0.42 5.42
C HIS A 23 3.28 0.45 4.63
N PHE A 24 1.98 0.15 4.63
CA PHE A 24 0.97 0.94 3.93
C PHE A 24 0.87 2.37 4.48
N MET A 25 0.82 2.53 5.80
CA MET A 25 0.78 3.86 6.41
C MET A 25 2.08 4.63 6.17
N SER A 26 3.24 3.95 6.21
CA SER A 26 4.54 4.57 5.91
C SER A 26 4.63 5.04 4.46
N ALA A 27 4.13 4.24 3.51
CA ALA A 27 4.01 4.61 2.10
C ALA A 27 3.17 5.87 1.89
N LEU A 28 2.01 5.97 2.54
CA LEU A 28 1.12 7.11 2.40
C LEU A 28 1.70 8.43 2.91
N VAL A 29 2.51 8.39 3.98
CA VAL A 29 3.10 9.59 4.57
C VAL A 29 4.52 9.90 4.06
N GLY A 30 5.15 8.95 3.36
CA GLY A 30 6.49 9.11 2.77
C GLY A 30 7.65 9.03 3.77
N PHE A 31 7.42 8.50 4.98
CA PHE A 31 8.49 8.26 5.96
C PHE A 31 8.15 7.08 6.89
N PRO A 32 9.16 6.32 7.36
CA PRO A 32 8.94 5.22 8.28
C PRO A 32 8.61 5.71 9.69
N TRP A 33 7.59 5.13 10.31
CA TRP A 33 7.13 5.53 11.66
C TRP A 33 8.07 5.10 12.78
N ASN A 34 8.83 4.02 12.59
CA ASN A 34 9.74 3.48 13.59
C ASN A 34 11.15 4.13 13.56
N SER A 35 11.38 5.11 12.67
CA SER A 35 12.69 5.76 12.46
C SER A 35 13.84 4.78 12.12
N ASP A 36 13.54 3.60 11.59
CA ASP A 36 14.54 2.57 11.21
C ASP A 36 15.43 2.95 10.01
N GLY A 37 15.10 4.06 9.34
CA GLY A 37 15.85 4.54 8.18
C GLY A 37 15.52 3.78 6.89
N SER A 38 14.47 2.95 6.87
CA SER A 38 13.94 2.37 5.64
C SER A 38 13.45 3.50 4.72
N THR A 39 14.02 3.56 3.52
CA THR A 39 13.57 4.50 2.50
C THR A 39 12.24 4.02 1.96
N VAL A 40 11.20 4.83 2.13
CA VAL A 40 9.89 4.59 1.55
C VAL A 40 9.91 5.07 0.11
N ASP A 41 10.05 4.13 -0.82
CA ASP A 41 10.11 4.39 -2.27
C ASP A 41 8.90 3.76 -2.98
N ALA A 42 7.73 4.37 -2.77
CA ALA A 42 6.45 3.88 -3.30
C ALA A 42 6.04 4.55 -4.63
N ASP A 43 6.67 5.67 -5.02
CA ASP A 43 6.40 6.41 -6.27
C ASP A 43 7.08 5.72 -7.47
N PHE A 44 6.53 4.58 -7.92
CA PHE A 44 7.14 3.82 -9.01
C PHE A 44 6.93 4.46 -10.39
N ASN A 45 5.96 5.38 -10.54
CA ASN A 45 5.74 6.09 -11.81
C ASN A 45 6.55 7.40 -11.92
N ASN A 46 7.24 7.81 -10.85
CA ASN A 46 8.10 9.00 -10.74
C ASN A 46 7.38 10.32 -11.04
N ASN A 47 6.11 10.44 -10.64
CA ASN A 47 5.35 11.67 -10.81
C ASN A 47 5.55 12.68 -9.64
N GLY A 48 6.29 12.28 -8.60
CA GLY A 48 6.56 13.07 -7.41
C GLY A 48 5.53 12.91 -6.28
N TYR A 49 4.56 12.02 -6.44
CA TYR A 49 3.48 11.74 -5.49
C TYR A 49 3.28 10.24 -5.34
N VAL A 50 2.93 9.80 -4.13
CA VAL A 50 2.54 8.41 -3.88
C VAL A 50 1.02 8.32 -3.88
N SER A 51 0.48 7.67 -4.91
CA SER A 51 -0.94 7.37 -4.99
C SER A 51 -1.36 6.24 -4.05
N MET A 52 -2.67 6.10 -3.80
CA MET A 52 -3.21 5.03 -2.95
C MET A 52 -2.89 3.64 -3.50
N ARG A 53 -2.91 3.50 -4.83
CA ARG A 53 -2.51 2.26 -5.52
C ARG A 53 -1.02 1.97 -5.35
N GLU A 54 -0.18 2.99 -5.50
CA GLU A 54 1.27 2.88 -5.27
C GLU A 54 1.58 2.44 -3.84
N ALA A 55 0.97 3.07 -2.85
CA ALA A 55 1.13 2.70 -1.45
C ALA A 55 0.71 1.26 -1.17
N PHE A 56 -0.41 0.81 -1.75
CA PHE A 56 -0.89 -0.56 -1.59
C PHE A 56 0.07 -1.61 -2.18
N ILE A 57 0.55 -1.37 -3.39
CA ILE A 57 1.49 -2.27 -4.07
C ILE A 57 2.82 -2.33 -3.31
N TRP A 58 3.33 -1.18 -2.88
CA TRP A 58 4.58 -1.11 -2.12
C TRP A 58 4.48 -1.86 -0.80
N ALA A 59 3.40 -1.65 -0.04
CA ALA A 59 3.20 -2.31 1.24
C ALA A 59 3.19 -3.83 1.12
N ALA A 60 2.49 -4.36 0.12
CA ALA A 60 2.44 -5.81 -0.14
C ALA A 60 3.78 -6.38 -0.65
N ALA A 61 4.67 -5.56 -1.21
CA ALA A 61 6.01 -5.98 -1.61
C ALA A 61 7.02 -5.98 -0.44
N MET A 62 6.76 -5.18 0.59
CA MET A 62 7.62 -5.07 1.78
C MET A 62 7.23 -6.06 2.88
N ASP A 63 5.98 -6.52 2.89
CA ASP A 63 5.50 -7.53 3.83
C ASP A 63 6.31 -8.84 3.71
N SER A 64 6.99 -9.21 4.79
CA SER A 64 7.80 -10.44 4.89
C SER A 64 6.95 -11.71 4.99
N ARG A 65 5.64 -11.55 5.27
CA ARG A 65 4.69 -12.65 5.39
C ARG A 65 3.74 -12.68 4.19
N PRO A 66 3.35 -13.88 3.74
CA PRO A 66 2.36 -14.00 2.68
C PRO A 66 0.97 -13.65 3.24
N GLU A 67 0.64 -12.37 3.21
CA GLU A 67 -0.72 -11.86 3.43
C GLU A 67 -1.41 -11.56 2.09
N THR A 68 -2.74 -11.67 2.06
CA THR A 68 -3.54 -11.27 0.91
C THR A 68 -4.47 -10.10 1.24
N PRO A 69 -3.94 -8.87 1.38
CA PRO A 69 -4.77 -7.68 1.55
C PRO A 69 -5.61 -7.44 0.28
N TRP A 70 -6.80 -6.84 0.48
CA TRP A 70 -7.73 -6.55 -0.60
C TRP A 70 -7.90 -5.03 -0.73
N TYR A 71 -7.81 -4.53 -1.96
CA TYR A 71 -7.98 -3.12 -2.28
C TYR A 71 -8.98 -2.95 -3.43
N ASN A 72 -9.95 -2.06 -3.26
CA ASN A 72 -10.88 -1.73 -4.33
C ASN A 72 -10.30 -0.59 -5.16
N ASP A 73 -9.80 -0.96 -6.34
CA ASP A 73 -9.13 -0.05 -7.27
C ASP A 73 -10.05 0.42 -8.43
N LYS A 74 -11.34 0.05 -8.38
CA LYS A 74 -12.30 0.30 -9.48
C LYS A 74 -13.58 0.99 -9.04
N ASP A 75 -13.70 1.35 -7.76
CA ASP A 75 -14.93 1.88 -7.17
C ASP A 75 -16.17 1.00 -7.43
N ASP A 76 -15.97 -0.30 -7.69
CA ASP A 76 -17.03 -1.27 -8.01
C ASP A 76 -17.51 -2.07 -6.79
N GLY A 77 -16.90 -1.81 -5.63
CA GLY A 77 -17.16 -2.52 -4.37
C GLY A 77 -16.48 -3.88 -4.28
N ILE A 78 -15.62 -4.24 -5.25
CA ILE A 78 -14.89 -5.50 -5.31
C ILE A 78 -13.44 -5.22 -4.92
N GLY A 79 -12.95 -5.95 -3.92
CA GLY A 79 -11.53 -5.92 -3.58
C GLY A 79 -10.70 -6.78 -4.54
N TYR A 80 -9.48 -6.35 -4.79
CA TYR A 80 -8.49 -7.00 -5.64
C TYR A 80 -7.22 -7.24 -4.83
N ASN A 81 -6.56 -8.39 -5.05
CA ASN A 81 -5.25 -8.66 -4.44
C ASN A 81 -4.14 -7.84 -5.13
N VAL A 82 -2.94 -7.81 -4.54
CA VAL A 82 -1.80 -7.02 -5.07
C VAL A 82 -1.48 -7.30 -6.54
N ILE A 83 -1.52 -8.55 -7.00
CA ILE A 83 -1.21 -8.88 -8.40
C ILE A 83 -2.29 -8.32 -9.33
N GLN A 84 -3.55 -8.43 -8.94
CA GLN A 84 -4.66 -7.84 -9.68
C GLN A 84 -4.52 -6.32 -9.69
N VAL A 85 -4.22 -5.67 -8.57
CA VAL A 85 -4.02 -4.22 -8.48
C VAL A 85 -2.85 -3.76 -9.36
N ALA A 86 -1.73 -4.50 -9.34
CA ALA A 86 -0.53 -4.15 -10.10
C ALA A 86 -0.71 -4.29 -11.62
N PHE A 87 -1.47 -5.30 -12.11
CA PHE A 87 -1.45 -5.64 -13.55
C PHE A 87 -2.81 -5.85 -14.22
N GLY A 88 -3.90 -5.97 -13.45
CA GLY A 88 -5.18 -6.49 -13.98
C GLY A 88 -6.44 -5.75 -13.54
N SER A 89 -6.34 -4.77 -12.64
CA SER A 89 -7.47 -4.02 -12.07
C SER A 89 -7.76 -2.71 -12.82
N GLY A 90 -7.26 -2.51 -14.04
CA GLY A 90 -7.62 -1.35 -14.86
C GLY A 90 -9.14 -1.10 -14.80
N PRO A 91 -9.61 0.15 -14.56
CA PRO A 91 -8.98 1.44 -14.88
C PRO A 91 -8.04 2.08 -13.82
N TRP A 92 -7.62 1.38 -12.76
CA TRP A 92 -6.65 1.90 -11.76
C TRP A 92 -7.07 3.23 -11.12
N SER A 93 -8.27 3.27 -10.54
CA SER A 93 -8.84 4.49 -9.94
C SER A 93 -7.94 5.04 -8.83
N GLY A 94 -7.19 4.15 -8.16
CA GLY A 94 -6.22 4.52 -7.13
C GLY A 94 -5.02 5.33 -7.60
N ASP A 95 -4.69 5.37 -8.90
CA ASP A 95 -3.53 6.12 -9.42
C ASP A 95 -3.67 7.65 -9.24
N ASN A 96 -4.91 8.15 -9.09
CA ASN A 96 -5.20 9.58 -8.92
C ASN A 96 -5.78 9.93 -7.53
N VAL A 97 -5.61 9.03 -6.55
CA VAL A 97 -6.07 9.24 -5.17
C VAL A 97 -4.84 9.41 -4.28
N TYR A 98 -4.68 10.58 -3.66
CA TYR A 98 -3.54 10.90 -2.83
C TYR A 98 -3.98 11.27 -1.40
N LEU A 99 -3.16 10.94 -0.40
CA LEU A 99 -3.41 11.40 0.98
C LEU A 99 -3.19 12.92 1.10
N ASN A 100 -2.19 13.43 0.39
CA ASN A 100 -1.91 14.85 0.24
C ASN A 100 -2.22 15.23 -1.20
N ASP A 101 -3.50 15.49 -1.51
CA ASP A 101 -3.88 15.99 -2.83
C ASP A 101 -3.04 17.24 -3.16
N PRO A 102 -2.29 17.24 -4.27
CA PRO A 102 -1.73 18.49 -4.77
C PRO A 102 -2.89 19.47 -5.01
N PRO A 103 -2.74 20.76 -4.65
CA PRO A 103 -3.80 21.72 -4.88
C PRO A 103 -4.21 21.70 -6.36
N LEU A 104 -5.52 21.66 -6.62
CA LEU A 104 -6.07 21.73 -7.97
C LEU A 104 -5.49 22.95 -8.71
N PRO A 105 -5.17 22.83 -10.01
CA PRO A 105 -4.62 23.92 -10.81
C PRO A 105 -5.54 25.14 -10.89
#